data_AF-A0A9J7BH51-F1
#
_entry.id   AF-A0A9J7BH51-F1
#
_cell.length_a   1.000
_cell.length_b   1.000
_cell.length_c   1.000
_cell.angle_alpha   90.00
_cell.angle_beta   90.00
_cell.angle_gamma   90.00
#
_symmetry.space_group_name_H-M   'P 1'
#
loop_
_entity.id
_entity.type
_entity.pdbx_description
1 polymer ?
#
loop_
_entity_poly.entity_id
_entity_poly.type
_entity_poly.pdbx_seq_one_letter_code
_entity_poly.pdbx_strand_id
1 'polypeptide(L)'
;MQLRLVGSLTALSLCGVALFAQTSAPNAQERSETTKTVHQLFVEDQEDSSSGPNGGPGFTEEEYKKRVAVRQATVRAMLAAGEVKTGDDFRDAAFLFQHGDSPDDFLFAHILAMEAVYRGTTSARFIAAATLDRYLQFIKQPQVFGTQYVLDRNIPLAKNNSGLPLPFGRTLAPYNESFLSDQVRTDFCVPTLAQQKENVALFNAGKWPRETMHPACH
;
A
#
# COMPACT_ATOMS: atom_id res chain seq x y z
N MET A 1 34.10 53.23 -65.89
CA MET A 1 35.48 52.76 -66.17
C MET A 1 36.04 52.29 -64.83
N GLN A 2 36.24 51.02 -64.49
CA GLN A 2 36.57 49.76 -65.18
C GLN A 2 35.79 48.63 -64.44
N LEU A 3 35.01 47.73 -65.07
CA LEU A 3 35.30 46.53 -65.86
C LEU A 3 36.27 45.51 -65.23
N ARG A 4 35.83 44.22 -65.25
CA ARG A 4 36.51 42.92 -65.05
C ARG A 4 36.19 42.26 -63.70
N LEU A 5 35.91 40.96 -63.57
CA LEU A 5 36.06 39.81 -64.48
C LEU A 5 35.05 38.71 -64.07
N VAL A 6 34.55 37.98 -65.06
CA VAL A 6 33.74 36.77 -64.93
C VAL A 6 34.59 35.63 -64.37
N GLY A 7 34.09 34.90 -63.38
CA GLY A 7 34.66 33.66 -62.87
C GLY A 7 33.55 32.64 -62.65
N SER A 8 33.33 31.80 -63.65
CA SER A 8 32.40 30.67 -63.61
C SER A 8 33.05 29.54 -62.81
N LEU A 9 32.44 29.13 -61.69
CA LEU A 9 32.72 27.85 -61.06
C LEU A 9 31.46 26.99 -61.11
N THR A 10 31.47 26.04 -62.03
CA THR A 10 30.63 24.85 -62.04
C THR A 10 30.86 24.05 -60.75
N ALA A 11 29.95 24.17 -59.79
CA ALA A 11 29.88 23.27 -58.65
C ALA A 11 29.09 22.01 -59.05
N LEU A 12 29.82 20.90 -59.12
CA LEU A 12 29.31 19.56 -59.36
C LEU A 12 28.26 19.21 -58.28
N SER A 13 27.08 18.80 -58.74
CA SER A 13 26.03 18.22 -57.90
C SER A 13 26.52 16.92 -57.27
N LEU A 14 26.57 16.88 -55.94
CA LEU A 14 26.50 15.63 -55.18
C LEU A 14 25.17 15.66 -54.42
N CYS A 15 24.15 15.01 -55.00
CA CYS A 15 22.95 14.61 -54.27
C CYS A 15 23.36 13.63 -53.16
N GLY A 16 23.62 14.16 -51.97
CA GLY A 16 23.66 13.36 -50.76
C GLY A 16 22.27 12.84 -50.48
N VAL A 17 22.02 11.57 -50.80
CA VAL A 17 20.85 10.84 -50.31
C VAL A 17 21.04 10.70 -48.80
N ALA A 18 20.39 11.56 -48.03
CA ALA A 18 20.25 11.34 -46.60
C ALA A 18 19.43 10.05 -46.43
N LEU A 19 20.10 8.95 -46.09
CA LEU A 19 19.46 7.80 -45.49
C LEU A 19 18.89 8.27 -44.14
N PHE A 20 17.63 8.70 -44.16
CA PHE A 20 16.85 8.76 -42.93
C PHE A 20 16.72 7.31 -42.44
N ALA A 21 17.54 6.94 -41.46
CA ALA A 21 17.27 5.78 -40.64
C ALA A 21 15.89 6.02 -40.00
N GLN A 22 14.88 5.34 -40.52
CA GLN A 22 13.59 5.24 -39.86
C GLN A 22 13.84 4.45 -38.57
N THR A 23 14.16 5.15 -37.49
CA THR A 23 13.98 4.61 -36.16
C THR A 23 12.48 4.42 -35.99
N SER A 24 12.02 3.20 -36.22
CA SER A 24 10.69 2.77 -35.82
C SER A 24 10.58 3.11 -34.34
N ALA A 25 9.75 4.10 -34.01
CA ALA A 25 9.34 4.29 -32.63
C ALA A 25 8.79 2.95 -32.15
N PRO A 26 9.21 2.43 -30.97
CA PRO A 26 8.60 1.23 -30.43
C PRO A 26 7.09 1.46 -30.37
N ASN A 27 6.38 0.58 -31.04
CA ASN A 27 4.94 0.58 -31.20
C ASN A 27 4.28 0.74 -29.83
N ALA A 28 3.57 1.85 -29.60
CA ALA A 28 2.83 2.14 -28.38
C ALA A 28 1.55 1.29 -28.26
N GLN A 29 1.60 0.05 -28.75
CA GLN A 29 0.46 -0.80 -28.95
C GLN A 29 0.81 -2.25 -28.65
N GLU A 30 1.12 -2.49 -27.38
CA GLU A 30 0.94 -3.78 -26.72
C GLU A 30 0.24 -3.57 -25.37
N ARG A 31 -0.86 -2.80 -25.34
CA ARG A 31 -1.82 -2.85 -24.23
C ARG A 31 -2.76 -4.03 -24.48
N SER A 32 -2.27 -5.25 -24.30
CA SER A 32 -3.08 -6.47 -24.39
C SER A 32 -2.99 -7.27 -23.10
N GLU A 33 -3.99 -7.04 -22.25
CA GLU A 33 -4.72 -7.96 -21.36
C GLU A 33 -5.40 -7.06 -20.32
N THR A 34 -6.73 -7.17 -20.21
CA THR A 34 -7.63 -6.31 -19.42
C THR A 34 -6.94 -5.59 -18.24
N THR A 35 -6.68 -4.28 -18.37
CA THR A 35 -6.00 -3.52 -17.31
C THR A 35 -6.88 -3.50 -16.07
N LYS A 36 -6.47 -4.20 -15.01
CA LYS A 36 -7.19 -4.25 -13.74
C LYS A 36 -7.29 -2.85 -13.13
N THR A 37 -8.42 -2.54 -12.50
CA THR A 37 -8.55 -1.33 -11.69
C THR A 37 -7.80 -1.48 -10.36
N VAL A 38 -7.51 -0.37 -9.67
CA VAL A 38 -6.92 -0.42 -8.31
C VAL A 38 -7.81 -1.22 -7.36
N HIS A 39 -9.14 -1.05 -7.48
CA HIS A 39 -10.10 -1.82 -6.68
C HIS A 39 -10.01 -3.33 -6.92
N GLN A 40 -9.86 -3.77 -8.18
CA GLN A 40 -9.68 -5.20 -8.48
C GLN A 40 -8.37 -5.74 -7.87
N LEU A 41 -7.28 -4.96 -7.93
CA LEU A 41 -6.02 -5.35 -7.28
C LEU A 41 -6.18 -5.45 -5.76
N PHE A 42 -6.91 -4.51 -5.15
CA PHE A 42 -7.21 -4.52 -3.72
C PHE A 42 -8.02 -5.75 -3.32
N VAL A 43 -9.10 -6.08 -4.04
CA VAL A 43 -9.92 -7.27 -3.76
C VAL A 43 -9.06 -8.53 -3.78
N GLU A 44 -8.23 -8.71 -4.81
CA GLU A 44 -7.31 -9.86 -4.92
C GLU A 44 -6.29 -9.92 -3.76
N ASP A 45 -5.83 -8.77 -3.28
CA ASP A 45 -4.92 -8.69 -2.14
C ASP A 45 -5.60 -9.06 -0.81
N GLN A 46 -6.86 -8.65 -0.61
CA GLN A 46 -7.63 -9.04 0.58
C GLN A 46 -7.99 -10.54 0.56
N GLU A 47 -8.25 -11.10 -0.62
CA GLU A 47 -8.47 -12.53 -0.82
C GLU A 47 -7.21 -13.35 -0.53
N ASP A 48 -6.04 -12.88 -0.99
CA ASP A 48 -4.74 -13.47 -0.68
C ASP A 48 -4.50 -13.54 0.84
N SER A 49 -4.87 -12.48 1.58
CA SER A 49 -4.74 -12.43 3.04
C SER A 49 -5.73 -13.36 3.80
N SER A 50 -6.78 -13.87 3.15
CA SER A 50 -7.85 -14.64 3.79
C SER A 50 -7.95 -16.11 3.35
N SER A 51 -7.18 -16.52 2.33
CA SER A 51 -7.37 -17.82 1.66
C SER A 51 -6.51 -18.95 2.23
N GLY A 52 -7.00 -19.73 3.21
CA GLY A 52 -6.48 -21.08 3.50
C GLY A 52 -7.08 -21.70 4.77
N PRO A 53 -6.75 -22.96 5.11
CA PRO A 53 -7.50 -23.77 6.09
C PRO A 53 -7.60 -23.18 7.50
N ASN A 54 -6.73 -22.22 7.85
CA ASN A 54 -6.75 -21.46 9.10
C ASN A 54 -6.86 -19.93 8.89
N GLY A 55 -7.35 -19.49 7.71
CA GLY A 55 -7.46 -18.07 7.35
C GLY A 55 -6.13 -17.40 6.98
N GLY A 56 -5.16 -18.17 6.48
CA GLY A 56 -3.88 -17.66 5.94
C GLY A 56 -3.63 -18.22 4.54
N PRO A 57 -2.80 -17.58 3.71
CA PRO A 57 -2.70 -17.85 2.29
C PRO A 57 -2.39 -19.30 1.89
N GLY A 58 -2.97 -19.77 0.77
CA GLY A 58 -2.74 -21.07 0.16
C GLY A 58 -1.42 -21.17 -0.62
N PHE A 59 -0.50 -20.24 -0.35
CA PHE A 59 0.80 -20.10 -0.98
C PHE A 59 1.86 -19.78 0.08
N THR A 60 3.13 -19.93 -0.27
CA THR A 60 4.27 -19.64 0.60
C THR A 60 4.42 -18.14 0.87
N GLU A 61 5.14 -17.77 1.93
CA GLU A 61 5.48 -16.37 2.24
C GLU A 61 6.19 -15.68 1.07
N GLU A 62 7.12 -16.37 0.40
CA GLU A 62 7.83 -15.82 -0.75
C GLU A 62 6.91 -15.58 -1.95
N GLU A 63 5.93 -16.45 -2.18
CA GLU A 63 4.91 -16.24 -3.22
C GLU A 63 3.98 -15.10 -2.87
N TYR A 64 3.61 -14.94 -1.59
CA TYR A 64 2.81 -13.80 -1.12
C TYR A 64 3.53 -12.49 -1.40
N LYS A 65 4.79 -12.37 -0.98
CA LYS A 65 5.61 -11.17 -1.18
C LYS A 65 5.77 -10.81 -2.64
N LYS A 66 5.96 -11.81 -3.52
CA LYS A 66 6.01 -11.59 -4.98
C LYS A 66 4.70 -10.99 -5.50
N ARG A 67 3.55 -11.52 -5.06
CA ARG A 67 2.22 -11.01 -5.45
C ARG A 67 2.01 -9.57 -4.98
N VAL A 68 2.35 -9.28 -3.72
CA VAL A 68 2.32 -7.91 -3.18
C VAL A 68 3.18 -6.96 -4.02
N ALA A 69 4.44 -7.33 -4.30
CA ALA A 69 5.37 -6.51 -5.07
C ALA A 69 4.85 -6.22 -6.49
N VAL A 70 4.25 -7.20 -7.16
CA VAL A 70 3.63 -7.00 -8.50
C VAL A 70 2.48 -5.99 -8.43
N ARG A 71 1.59 -6.10 -7.44
CA ARG A 71 0.47 -5.16 -7.27
C ARG A 71 0.96 -3.75 -6.97
N GLN A 72 1.93 -3.61 -6.07
CA GLN A 72 2.53 -2.31 -5.72
C GLN A 72 3.18 -1.65 -6.94
N ALA A 73 3.97 -2.39 -7.73
CA ALA A 73 4.56 -1.88 -8.97
C ALA A 73 3.49 -1.45 -9.99
N THR A 74 2.42 -2.23 -10.12
CA THR A 74 1.28 -1.90 -10.99
C THR A 74 0.61 -0.58 -10.55
N VAL A 75 0.30 -0.43 -9.26
CA VAL A 75 -0.31 0.80 -8.75
C VAL A 75 0.64 2.00 -8.84
N ARG A 76 1.97 1.83 -8.69
CA ARG A 76 2.93 2.92 -8.95
C ARG A 76 2.85 3.41 -10.39
N ALA A 77 2.73 2.51 -11.36
CA ALA A 77 2.58 2.89 -12.76
C ALA A 77 1.24 3.63 -13.00
N MET A 78 0.15 3.16 -12.39
CA MET A 78 -1.16 3.83 -12.48
C MET A 78 -1.13 5.24 -11.86
N LEU A 79 -0.46 5.41 -10.72
CA LEU A 79 -0.25 6.72 -10.08
C LEU A 79 0.54 7.66 -11.00
N ALA A 80 1.64 7.18 -11.60
CA ALA A 80 2.46 7.96 -12.52
C ALA A 80 1.69 8.35 -13.81
N ALA A 81 0.77 7.50 -14.26
CA ALA A 81 -0.10 7.76 -15.40
C ALA A 81 -1.34 8.62 -15.05
N GLY A 82 -1.55 9.00 -13.78
CA GLY A 82 -2.72 9.75 -13.34
C GLY A 82 -4.04 8.95 -13.40
N GLU A 83 -3.95 7.61 -13.33
CA GLU A 83 -5.10 6.70 -13.39
C GLU A 83 -5.77 6.46 -12.02
N VAL A 84 -5.07 6.75 -10.91
CA VAL A 84 -5.62 6.73 -9.54
C VAL A 84 -6.21 8.11 -9.22
N LYS A 85 -7.53 8.21 -9.02
CA LYS A 85 -8.23 9.52 -9.07
C LYS A 85 -9.13 9.80 -7.89
N THR A 86 -9.90 8.82 -7.45
CA THR A 86 -10.91 9.00 -6.42
C THR A 86 -10.33 8.73 -5.04
N GLY A 87 -10.96 9.24 -3.98
CA GLY A 87 -10.54 8.91 -2.62
C GLY A 87 -10.57 7.40 -2.36
N ASP A 88 -11.50 6.67 -2.98
CA ASP A 88 -11.59 5.21 -2.88
C ASP A 88 -10.41 4.52 -3.59
N ASP A 89 -9.97 5.01 -4.76
CA ASP A 89 -8.77 4.49 -5.41
C ASP A 89 -7.53 4.67 -4.52
N PHE A 90 -7.38 5.83 -3.88
CA PHE A 90 -6.28 6.11 -2.96
C PHE A 90 -6.36 5.27 -1.69
N ARG A 91 -7.57 5.02 -1.17
CA ARG A 91 -7.79 4.13 -0.03
C ARG A 91 -7.37 2.70 -0.36
N ASP A 92 -7.82 2.18 -1.49
CA ASP A 92 -7.51 0.83 -1.94
C ASP A 92 -6.00 0.67 -2.23
N ALA A 93 -5.37 1.69 -2.82
CA ALA A 93 -3.93 1.76 -2.96
C ALA A 93 -3.21 1.72 -1.59
N ALA A 94 -3.68 2.47 -0.59
CA ALA A 94 -3.09 2.43 0.76
C ALA A 94 -3.15 1.03 1.38
N PHE A 95 -4.24 0.29 1.18
CA PHE A 95 -4.35 -1.10 1.63
C PHE A 95 -3.33 -2.03 0.95
N LEU A 96 -3.08 -1.83 -0.36
CA LEU A 96 -2.06 -2.59 -1.08
C LEU A 96 -0.64 -2.32 -0.58
N PHE A 97 -0.30 -1.05 -0.30
CA PHE A 97 1.04 -0.71 0.19
C PHE A 97 1.27 -1.08 1.66
N GLN A 98 0.22 -1.15 2.50
CA GLN A 98 0.39 -1.56 3.91
C GLN A 98 0.86 -3.00 4.09
N HIS A 99 0.75 -3.84 3.05
CA HIS A 99 1.22 -5.22 3.02
C HIS A 99 2.66 -5.37 2.52
N GLY A 100 3.35 -4.26 2.20
CA GLY A 100 4.78 -4.27 1.93
C GLY A 100 5.60 -4.70 3.15
N ASP A 101 6.91 -4.83 2.98
CA ASP A 101 7.84 -5.27 4.04
C ASP A 101 8.95 -4.26 4.35
N SER A 102 8.79 -3.01 3.90
CA SER A 102 9.74 -1.91 4.12
C SER A 102 9.08 -0.70 4.80
N PRO A 103 9.87 0.16 5.49
CA PRO A 103 9.33 1.37 6.09
C PRO A 103 8.84 2.37 5.03
N ASP A 104 9.45 2.36 3.84
CA ASP A 104 9.06 3.20 2.72
C ASP A 104 7.68 2.81 2.19
N ASP A 105 7.34 1.53 2.19
CA ASP A 105 6.01 1.07 1.80
C ASP A 105 4.94 1.54 2.80
N PHE A 106 5.21 1.46 4.11
CA PHE A 106 4.26 1.92 5.13
C PHE A 106 4.10 3.43 5.13
N LEU A 107 5.21 4.18 4.93
CA LEU A 107 5.15 5.63 4.80
C LEU A 107 4.36 6.03 3.54
N PHE A 108 4.59 5.34 2.42
CA PHE A 108 3.86 5.61 1.19
C PHE A 108 2.38 5.25 1.31
N ALA A 109 2.05 4.13 1.96
CA ALA A 109 0.68 3.75 2.29
C ALA A 109 -0.01 4.83 3.14
N HIS A 110 0.69 5.41 4.11
CA HIS A 110 0.17 6.50 4.93
C HIS A 110 -0.13 7.75 4.10
N ILE A 111 0.76 8.13 3.18
CA ILE A 111 0.54 9.28 2.27
C ILE A 111 -0.71 9.05 1.40
N LEU A 112 -0.87 7.84 0.83
CA LEU A 112 -2.04 7.49 0.03
C LEU A 112 -3.33 7.51 0.87
N ALA A 113 -3.29 7.00 2.11
CA ALA A 113 -4.44 7.05 3.01
C ALA A 113 -4.83 8.49 3.36
N MET A 114 -3.86 9.38 3.58
CA MET A 114 -4.11 10.80 3.83
C MET A 114 -4.71 11.49 2.60
N GLU A 115 -4.26 11.16 1.39
CA GLU A 115 -4.85 11.64 0.15
C GLU A 115 -6.32 11.21 0.00
N ALA A 116 -6.63 9.96 0.36
CA ALA A 116 -8.00 9.46 0.38
C ALA A 116 -8.88 10.23 1.38
N VAL A 117 -8.38 10.49 2.59
CA VAL A 117 -9.07 11.29 3.61
C VAL A 117 -9.30 12.73 3.12
N TYR A 118 -8.29 13.35 2.51
CA TYR A 118 -8.39 14.71 1.95
C TYR A 118 -9.47 14.80 0.86
N ARG A 119 -9.67 13.72 0.10
CA ARG A 119 -10.72 13.61 -0.92
C ARG A 119 -12.10 13.27 -0.37
N GLY A 120 -12.25 13.16 0.95
CA GLY A 120 -13.53 12.94 1.62
C GLY A 120 -13.91 11.47 1.84
N THR A 121 -13.00 10.52 1.58
CA THR A 121 -13.26 9.10 1.86
C THR A 121 -13.10 8.82 3.36
N THR A 122 -14.21 8.89 4.10
CA THR A 122 -14.24 8.63 5.56
C THR A 122 -13.75 7.22 5.92
N SER A 123 -14.02 6.23 5.07
CA SER A 123 -13.56 4.84 5.26
C SER A 123 -12.03 4.67 5.14
N ALA A 124 -11.28 5.72 4.78
CA ALA A 124 -9.82 5.72 4.74
C ALA A 124 -9.16 6.14 6.06
N ARG A 125 -9.92 6.69 7.02
CA ARG A 125 -9.34 7.21 8.27
C ARG A 125 -8.67 6.13 9.12
N PHE A 126 -9.26 4.94 9.18
CA PHE A 126 -8.64 3.81 9.88
C PHE A 126 -7.30 3.40 9.26
N ILE A 127 -7.24 3.26 7.93
CA ILE A 127 -5.99 2.85 7.26
C ILE A 127 -4.92 3.95 7.36
N ALA A 128 -5.29 5.22 7.46
CA ALA A 128 -4.36 6.31 7.76
C ALA A 128 -3.70 6.13 9.14
N ALA A 129 -4.47 5.80 10.17
CA ALA A 129 -3.95 5.50 11.50
C ALA A 129 -3.09 4.21 11.52
N ALA A 130 -3.57 3.15 10.86
CA ALA A 130 -2.90 1.85 10.85
C ALA A 130 -1.54 1.88 10.15
N THR A 131 -1.43 2.59 9.03
CA THR A 131 -0.17 2.75 8.29
C THR A 131 0.85 3.57 9.06
N LEU A 132 0.42 4.61 9.79
CA LEU A 132 1.31 5.38 10.65
C LEU A 132 1.89 4.52 11.79
N ASP A 133 1.04 3.79 12.52
CA ASP A 133 1.53 2.93 13.61
C ASP A 133 2.48 1.85 13.09
N ARG A 134 2.19 1.26 11.92
CA ARG A 134 3.08 0.26 11.31
C ARG A 134 4.42 0.86 10.91
N TYR A 135 4.43 2.07 10.32
CA TYR A 135 5.65 2.82 10.05
C TYR A 135 6.46 3.05 11.32
N LEU A 136 5.83 3.58 12.39
CA LEU A 136 6.45 3.83 13.68
C LEU A 136 7.09 2.57 14.27
N GLN A 137 6.35 1.46 14.33
CA GLN A 137 6.88 0.21 14.85
C GLN A 137 8.06 -0.32 14.03
N PHE A 138 8.01 -0.20 12.70
CA PHE A 138 9.10 -0.65 11.85
C PHE A 138 10.39 0.11 12.15
N ILE A 139 10.31 1.43 12.31
CA ILE A 139 11.43 2.30 12.70
C ILE A 139 11.73 2.28 14.22
N LYS A 140 11.19 1.31 14.95
CA LYS A 140 11.41 1.08 16.39
C LYS A 140 10.92 2.19 17.31
N GLN A 141 9.88 2.92 16.90
CA GLN A 141 9.16 3.89 17.72
C GLN A 141 7.87 3.26 18.29
N PRO A 142 7.37 3.76 19.43
CA PRO A 142 6.06 3.36 19.94
C PRO A 142 4.96 3.76 18.94
N GLN A 143 3.95 2.91 18.80
CA GLN A 143 2.73 3.29 18.10
C GLN A 143 1.96 4.36 18.89
N VAL A 144 1.00 5.04 18.25
CA VAL A 144 0.23 6.14 18.86
C VAL A 144 -1.28 5.94 18.78
N PHE A 145 -1.78 5.19 17.78
CA PHE A 145 -3.19 4.82 17.71
C PHE A 145 -3.50 3.46 18.34
N GLY A 146 -2.52 2.55 18.46
CA GLY A 146 -2.75 1.22 19.03
C GLY A 146 -3.37 0.23 18.04
N THR A 147 -3.16 0.45 16.74
CA THR A 147 -3.75 -0.37 15.67
C THR A 147 -2.98 -1.67 15.40
N GLN A 148 -1.72 -1.76 15.82
CA GLN A 148 -0.86 -2.93 15.61
C GLN A 148 -0.90 -3.87 16.82
N TYR A 149 -1.58 -5.01 16.66
CA TYR A 149 -1.63 -6.10 17.63
C TYR A 149 -0.55 -7.13 17.30
N VAL A 150 0.69 -6.85 17.70
CA VAL A 150 1.84 -7.70 17.37
C VAL A 150 1.90 -8.93 18.26
N LEU A 151 2.48 -10.02 17.75
CA LEU A 151 2.72 -11.23 18.55
C LEU A 151 3.84 -10.98 19.56
N ASP A 152 3.65 -11.45 20.79
CA ASP A 152 4.67 -11.42 21.85
C ASP A 152 4.94 -12.82 22.36
N ARG A 153 6.19 -13.27 22.20
CA ARG A 153 6.64 -14.61 22.60
C ARG A 153 6.61 -14.84 24.11
N ASN A 154 6.60 -13.77 24.90
CA ASN A 154 6.60 -13.83 26.36
C ASN A 154 5.18 -13.89 26.94
N ILE A 155 4.15 -13.73 26.11
CA ILE A 155 2.76 -13.83 26.53
C ILE A 155 2.25 -15.23 26.11
N PRO A 156 2.00 -16.15 27.06
CA PRO A 156 1.43 -17.44 26.73
C PRO A 156 -0.01 -17.27 26.24
N LEU A 157 -0.37 -17.88 25.11
CA LEU A 157 -1.77 -17.96 24.69
C LEU A 157 -2.52 -18.94 25.60
N ALA A 158 -3.74 -18.59 26.01
CA ALA A 158 -4.58 -19.54 26.75
C ALA A 158 -4.75 -20.83 25.92
N LYS A 159 -4.48 -22.00 26.53
CA LYS A 159 -4.74 -23.29 25.90
C LYS A 159 -6.24 -23.43 25.67
N ASN A 160 -6.68 -23.10 24.47
CA ASN A 160 -7.99 -23.48 23.97
C ASN A 160 -7.82 -24.10 22.58
N ASN A 161 -8.84 -24.83 22.13
CA ASN A 161 -8.87 -25.53 20.85
C ASN A 161 -8.95 -24.54 19.65
N SER A 162 -8.27 -23.39 19.72
CA SER A 162 -8.43 -22.26 18.80
C SER A 162 -7.80 -22.47 17.43
N GLY A 163 -7.06 -23.56 17.21
CA GLY A 163 -6.45 -23.87 15.92
C GLY A 163 -5.48 -22.80 15.41
N LEU A 164 -5.13 -21.80 16.24
CA LEU A 164 -4.20 -20.74 15.89
C LEU A 164 -2.77 -21.33 15.85
N PRO A 165 -2.01 -21.11 14.76
CA PRO A 165 -0.77 -21.82 14.50
C PRO A 165 0.39 -21.44 15.44
N LEU A 166 0.25 -20.42 16.30
CA LEU A 166 1.34 -19.90 17.14
C LEU A 166 0.92 -19.82 18.63
N PRO A 167 1.77 -20.30 19.56
CA PRO A 167 1.46 -20.36 21.00
C PRO A 167 1.62 -19.01 21.72
N PHE A 168 1.69 -17.91 20.99
CA PHE A 168 2.07 -16.59 21.48
C PHE A 168 0.86 -15.65 21.51
N GLY A 169 0.77 -14.85 22.57
CA GLY A 169 -0.25 -13.82 22.72
C GLY A 169 0.03 -12.58 21.88
N ARG A 170 -0.88 -11.61 21.98
CA ARG A 170 -0.83 -10.30 21.35
C ARG A 170 -0.49 -9.22 22.37
N THR A 171 0.22 -8.19 21.93
CA THR A 171 0.48 -6.96 22.67
C THR A 171 0.28 -5.74 21.77
N LEU A 172 0.03 -4.59 22.40
CA LEU A 172 0.12 -3.28 21.75
C LEU A 172 1.51 -2.65 21.94
N ALA A 173 2.36 -3.19 22.80
CA ALA A 173 3.66 -2.60 23.08
C ALA A 173 4.61 -2.69 21.86
N PRO A 174 5.49 -1.69 21.66
CA PRO A 174 5.57 -0.43 22.39
C PRO A 174 4.43 0.53 22.00
N TYR A 175 3.77 1.13 22.99
CA TYR A 175 2.62 2.02 22.79
C TYR A 175 2.69 3.26 23.69
N ASN A 176 2.68 4.46 23.11
CA ASN A 176 2.41 5.70 23.84
C ASN A 176 0.90 5.92 24.00
N GLU A 177 0.32 5.32 25.04
CA GLU A 177 -1.12 5.39 25.34
C GLU A 177 -1.62 6.80 25.67
N SER A 178 -0.73 7.73 26.03
CA SER A 178 -1.07 9.10 26.43
C SER A 178 -1.05 10.12 25.29
N PHE A 179 -0.62 9.70 24.09
CA PHE A 179 -0.43 10.63 22.96
C PHE A 179 -1.76 11.18 22.41
N LEU A 180 -2.81 10.35 22.38
CA LEU A 180 -4.12 10.70 21.83
C LEU A 180 -5.23 10.54 22.86
N SER A 181 -6.18 11.48 22.85
CA SER A 181 -7.45 11.32 23.56
C SER A 181 -8.37 10.33 22.84
N ASP A 182 -9.35 9.78 23.54
CA ASP A 182 -10.33 8.86 22.92
C ASP A 182 -11.12 9.49 21.78
N GLN A 183 -11.45 10.79 21.88
CA GLN A 183 -12.13 11.50 20.79
C GLN A 183 -11.33 11.46 19.49
N VAL A 184 -10.03 11.78 19.55
CA VAL A 184 -9.17 11.79 18.37
C VAL A 184 -9.04 10.36 17.79
N ARG A 185 -8.99 9.32 18.64
CA ARG A 185 -8.97 7.94 18.16
C ARG A 185 -10.25 7.61 17.38
N THR A 186 -11.40 7.96 17.92
CA THR A 186 -12.69 7.69 17.28
C THR A 186 -12.89 8.47 15.99
N ASP A 187 -12.33 9.68 15.87
CA ASP A 187 -12.33 10.43 14.62
C ASP A 187 -11.60 9.67 13.49
N PHE A 188 -10.58 8.89 13.86
CA PHE A 188 -9.85 7.99 12.97
C PHE A 188 -10.46 6.58 12.86
N CYS A 189 -11.64 6.36 13.42
CA CYS A 189 -12.31 5.05 13.51
C CYS A 189 -11.45 3.99 14.23
N VAL A 190 -10.63 4.44 15.18
CA VAL A 190 -9.86 3.58 16.06
C VAL A 190 -10.63 3.46 17.38
N PRO A 191 -10.78 2.25 17.95
CA PRO A 191 -11.43 2.08 19.25
C PRO A 191 -10.76 2.91 20.37
N THR A 192 -11.52 3.19 21.42
CA THR A 192 -10.99 3.78 22.65
C THR A 192 -9.87 2.93 23.23
N LEU A 193 -9.01 3.55 24.04
CA LEU A 193 -7.91 2.82 24.69
C LEU A 193 -8.43 1.67 25.55
N ALA A 194 -9.53 1.87 26.27
CA ALA A 194 -10.18 0.83 27.06
C ALA A 194 -10.62 -0.35 26.17
N GLN A 195 -11.28 -0.08 25.05
CA GLN A 195 -11.74 -1.12 24.13
C GLN A 195 -10.57 -1.89 23.50
N GLN A 196 -9.45 -1.24 23.17
CA GLN A 196 -8.28 -1.94 22.65
C GLN A 196 -7.65 -2.89 23.69
N LYS A 197 -7.64 -2.50 24.97
CA LYS A 197 -7.18 -3.38 26.06
C LYS A 197 -8.07 -4.62 26.19
N GLU A 198 -9.38 -4.45 26.04
CA GLU A 198 -10.31 -5.58 25.96
C GLU A 198 -10.06 -6.46 24.72
N ASN A 199 -9.78 -5.86 23.55
CA ASN A 199 -9.45 -6.59 22.34
C ASN A 199 -8.18 -7.46 22.51
N VAL A 200 -7.14 -6.93 23.15
CA VAL A 200 -5.93 -7.69 23.51
C VAL A 200 -6.28 -8.86 24.45
N ALA A 201 -7.12 -8.62 25.46
CA ALA A 201 -7.57 -9.67 26.37
C ALA A 201 -8.35 -10.77 25.64
N LEU A 202 -9.21 -10.41 24.68
CA LEU A 202 -9.92 -11.36 23.83
C LEU A 202 -8.97 -12.19 22.96
N PHE A 203 -8.00 -11.55 22.30
CA PHE A 203 -6.96 -12.26 21.54
C PHE A 203 -6.22 -13.27 22.42
N ASN A 204 -5.81 -12.85 23.62
CA ASN A 204 -5.05 -13.69 24.55
C ASN A 204 -5.89 -14.80 25.19
N ALA A 205 -7.22 -14.65 25.17
CA ALA A 205 -8.20 -15.69 25.49
C ALA A 205 -8.58 -16.55 24.28
N GLY A 206 -7.88 -16.43 23.14
CA GLY A 206 -8.11 -17.18 21.89
C GLY A 206 -9.43 -16.84 21.19
N LYS A 207 -9.96 -15.64 21.40
CA LYS A 207 -11.13 -15.08 20.69
C LYS A 207 -10.70 -13.98 19.74
N TRP A 208 -11.34 -13.88 18.58
CA TRP A 208 -11.08 -12.80 17.63
C TRP A 208 -12.09 -11.65 17.80
N PRO A 209 -11.66 -10.42 18.16
CA PRO A 209 -12.54 -9.28 18.41
C PRO A 209 -13.02 -8.62 17.10
N ARG A 210 -13.77 -9.35 16.26
CA ARG A 210 -14.13 -8.89 14.89
C ARG A 210 -14.89 -7.55 14.88
N GLU A 211 -15.82 -7.37 15.81
CA GLU A 211 -16.73 -6.22 15.84
C GLU A 211 -16.10 -4.98 16.48
N THR A 212 -15.11 -5.17 17.36
CA THR A 212 -14.54 -4.11 18.20
C THR A 212 -13.14 -3.71 17.78
N MET A 213 -12.50 -4.43 16.85
CA MET A 213 -11.18 -4.10 16.33
C MET A 213 -11.23 -2.97 15.29
N HIS A 214 -12.28 -2.96 14.46
CA HIS A 214 -12.50 -2.00 13.37
C HIS A 214 -13.95 -1.49 13.42
N PRO A 215 -14.26 -0.52 14.30
CA PRO A 215 -15.59 0.06 14.34
C PRO A 215 -15.89 0.75 13.00
N ALA A 216 -17.16 0.76 12.61
CA ALA A 216 -17.58 1.40 11.36
C ALA A 216 -17.16 2.88 11.34
N CYS A 217 -16.52 3.30 10.25
CA CYS A 217 -16.30 4.72 9.94
C CYS A 217 -17.61 5.30 9.39
N HIS A 218 -18.26 6.18 10.15
CA HIS A 218 -19.43 6.95 9.72
C HIS A 218 -19.03 8.36 9.27
#